data_AF-W5SAJ2-F1
#
_entry.id   AF-W5SAJ2-F1
#
_cell.length_a   1.000
_cell.length_b   1.000
_cell.length_c   1.000
_cell.angle_alpha   90.00
_cell.angle_beta   90.00
_cell.angle_gamma   90.00
#
_symmetry.space_group_name_H-M   'P 1'
#
loop_
_entity.id
_entity.type
_entity.pdbx_description
1 polymer ?
#
loop_
_entity_poly.entity_id
_entity_poly.type
_entity_poly.pdbx_seq_one_letter_code
_entity_poly.pdbx_strand_id
1 'polypeptide(L)'
;MERANLIVDVVDCNLEGNAKNGPIRKAFNAKCNVGGVQQFFNISAKDRAYYALKTRVIAYREELEDAYNHFNLGELFFSIPFKQISPDLTVSDKQDKIYAGLGYDVEAIKQLGRLFNKLDLNIPHFINTDVDIAYSLLAILNNIVDYAKTVINYYLSDENLIQIKSNKDEARITEIYTHLEEFIDIRENCISKIKSQIASLESRITRESVLSGIKQIVDNEGEIGKAVSLMGIIAVTIWSLS
;
A
#
# COMPACT_ATOMS: atom_id res chain seq x y z
N MET A 1 -8.94 30.22 46.45
CA MET A 1 -7.64 29.78 45.88
C MET A 1 -7.45 28.34 46.31
N GLU A 2 -7.34 27.43 45.32
CA GLU A 2 -6.94 26.00 45.43
C GLU A 2 -7.85 25.04 46.23
N ARG A 3 -8.06 23.77 45.87
CA ARG A 3 -7.72 22.90 44.73
C ARG A 3 -8.69 21.71 44.83
N ALA A 4 -9.24 21.22 43.71
CA ALA A 4 -9.89 19.91 43.66
C ALA A 4 -9.05 18.99 42.78
N ASN A 5 -8.53 17.92 43.38
CA ASN A 5 -7.78 16.87 42.70
C ASN A 5 -8.72 16.01 41.85
N LEU A 6 -8.45 15.91 40.55
CA LEU A 6 -9.06 14.92 39.65
C LEU A 6 -8.12 13.73 39.54
N ILE A 7 -8.55 12.61 40.12
CA ILE A 7 -7.96 11.29 39.90
C ILE A 7 -8.49 10.80 38.55
N VAL A 8 -7.57 10.50 37.63
CA VAL A 8 -7.86 9.88 36.34
C VAL A 8 -7.75 8.37 36.54
N ASP A 9 -8.89 7.69 36.64
CA ASP A 9 -8.92 6.23 36.55
C ASP A 9 -8.93 5.80 35.09
N VAL A 10 -7.89 5.06 34.72
CA VAL A 10 -7.76 4.34 33.45
C VAL A 10 -8.71 3.15 33.47
N VAL A 11 -9.55 3.01 32.45
CA VAL A 11 -10.45 1.85 32.30
C VAL A 11 -9.93 0.98 31.15
N ASP A 12 -9.39 -0.19 31.53
CA ASP A 12 -9.09 -1.30 30.65
C ASP A 12 -10.38 -2.00 30.18
N CYS A 13 -10.54 -2.15 28.87
CA CYS A 13 -11.60 -2.96 28.27
C CYS A 13 -11.01 -4.29 27.78
N ASN A 14 -11.19 -5.36 28.55
CA ASN A 14 -10.88 -6.72 28.12
C ASN A 14 -11.87 -7.20 27.06
N LEU A 15 -11.35 -7.75 25.95
CA LEU A 15 -12.11 -8.46 24.92
C LEU A 15 -11.89 -9.96 25.08
N GLU A 16 -12.89 -10.69 25.57
CA GLU A 16 -12.98 -12.15 25.44
C GLU A 16 -14.21 -12.53 24.59
N GLY A 17 -14.00 -13.41 23.61
CA GLY A 17 -15.11 -14.02 22.85
C GLY A 17 -14.68 -14.77 21.60
N ASN A 18 -14.52 -16.09 21.75
CA ASN A 18 -14.09 -17.07 20.76
C ASN A 18 -15.17 -17.45 19.70
N ALA A 19 -14.70 -17.78 18.48
CA ALA A 19 -15.19 -18.78 17.50
C ALA A 19 -16.45 -18.57 16.58
N LYS A 20 -16.15 -18.64 15.27
CA LYS A 20 -16.81 -19.39 14.15
C LYS A 20 -18.11 -18.90 13.46
N ASN A 21 -17.98 -18.84 12.11
CA ASN A 21 -18.93 -19.02 11.00
C ASN A 21 -19.98 -17.94 10.63
N GLY A 22 -19.81 -17.37 9.42
CA GLY A 22 -20.87 -16.77 8.57
C GLY A 22 -20.97 -15.24 8.60
N PRO A 23 -21.07 -14.54 7.45
CA PRO A 23 -21.11 -13.08 7.42
C PRO A 23 -22.55 -12.59 7.63
N ILE A 24 -22.97 -12.51 8.89
CA ILE A 24 -24.15 -11.72 9.27
C ILE A 24 -23.64 -10.37 9.72
N ARG A 25 -23.99 -9.32 8.95
CA ARG A 25 -23.86 -7.91 9.33
C ARG A 25 -24.24 -7.72 10.80
N LYS A 26 -23.25 -7.57 11.68
CA LYS A 26 -23.48 -7.15 13.07
C LYS A 26 -23.18 -5.66 13.17
N ALA A 27 -24.24 -4.90 13.43
CA ALA A 27 -24.13 -3.52 13.88
C ALA A 27 -23.26 -3.48 15.16
N PHE A 28 -22.26 -2.60 15.16
CA PHE A 28 -21.46 -2.31 16.34
C PHE A 28 -22.35 -1.65 17.39
N ASN A 29 -22.73 -2.40 18.42
CA ASN A 29 -23.29 -1.87 19.66
C ASN A 29 -22.30 -2.15 20.78
N ALA A 30 -21.41 -1.20 21.05
CA ALA A 30 -20.62 -1.19 22.27
C ALA A 30 -21.55 -0.77 23.42
N LYS A 31 -21.89 -1.72 24.32
CA LYS A 31 -22.64 -1.45 25.54
C LYS A 31 -21.65 -1.31 26.70
N CYS A 32 -21.42 -0.08 27.13
CA CYS A 32 -20.86 0.17 28.46
C CYS A 32 -22.02 0.48 29.42
N ASN A 33 -22.24 -0.40 30.39
CA ASN A 33 -23.21 -0.18 31.46
C ASN A 33 -22.52 0.58 32.60
N VAL A 34 -22.76 1.89 32.67
CA VAL A 34 -22.63 2.65 33.92
C VAL A 34 -24.02 3.15 34.25
N GLY A 35 -24.45 2.92 35.49
CA GLY A 35 -25.81 3.21 35.94
C GLY A 35 -26.18 4.69 35.74
N GLY A 36 -27.35 4.91 35.15
CA GLY A 36 -28.00 6.22 35.06
C GLY A 36 -27.68 6.97 33.77
N VAL A 37 -28.70 7.10 32.92
CA VAL A 37 -28.70 7.76 31.60
C VAL A 37 -28.04 6.92 30.51
N GLN A 38 -28.89 6.18 29.78
CA GLN A 38 -28.54 5.58 28.50
C GLN A 38 -28.35 6.72 27.48
N GLN A 39 -27.19 7.38 27.55
CA GLN A 39 -26.81 8.41 26.61
C GLN A 39 -26.38 7.70 25.33
N PHE A 40 -27.34 7.44 24.46
CA PHE A 40 -27.03 7.14 23.06
C PHE A 40 -26.27 8.36 22.54
N PHE A 41 -24.94 8.23 22.39
CA PHE A 41 -24.20 9.16 21.57
C PHE A 41 -24.81 9.04 20.17
N ASN A 42 -25.70 9.96 19.83
CA ASN A 42 -26.33 10.01 18.52
C ASN A 42 -25.30 10.58 17.56
N ILE A 43 -24.31 9.77 17.22
CA ILE A 43 -23.25 10.11 16.28
C ILE A 43 -23.93 10.36 14.93
N SER A 44 -23.67 11.51 14.33
CA SER A 44 -24.26 11.83 13.03
C SER A 44 -23.80 10.83 11.96
N ALA A 45 -24.57 10.67 10.88
CA ALA A 45 -24.16 9.78 9.79
C ALA A 45 -22.84 10.24 9.14
N LYS A 46 -22.65 11.56 9.03
CA LYS A 46 -21.37 12.20 8.67
C LYS A 46 -20.22 11.80 9.60
N ASP A 47 -20.41 11.86 10.93
CA ASP A 47 -19.37 11.47 11.88
C ASP A 47 -19.02 9.98 11.77
N ARG A 48 -20.02 9.11 11.54
CA ARG A 48 -19.77 7.68 11.29
C ARG A 48 -18.93 7.46 10.03
N ALA A 49 -19.28 8.12 8.92
CA ALA A 49 -18.51 8.06 7.68
C ALA A 49 -17.06 8.54 7.88
N TYR A 50 -16.88 9.64 8.62
CA TYR A 50 -15.56 10.16 8.95
C TYR A 50 -14.73 9.18 9.78
N TYR A 51 -15.29 8.60 10.84
CA TYR A 51 -14.57 7.65 11.67
C TYR A 51 -14.22 6.36 10.91
N ALA A 52 -15.08 5.91 9.99
CA ALA A 52 -14.77 4.79 9.11
C ALA A 52 -13.55 5.11 8.21
N LEU A 53 -13.56 6.27 7.54
CA LEU A 53 -12.43 6.72 6.73
C LEU A 53 -11.14 6.85 7.55
N LYS A 54 -11.18 7.55 8.69
CA LYS A 54 -10.01 7.74 9.54
C LYS A 54 -9.43 6.40 10.02
N THR A 55 -10.29 5.51 10.50
CA THR A 55 -9.85 4.19 10.98
C THR A 55 -9.21 3.39 9.86
N ARG A 56 -9.77 3.43 8.65
CA ARG A 56 -9.21 2.70 7.51
C ARG A 56 -7.86 3.27 7.06
N VAL A 57 -7.70 4.60 7.04
CA VAL A 57 -6.43 5.26 6.74
C VAL A 57 -5.34 4.86 7.73
N ILE A 58 -5.67 4.84 9.03
CA ILE A 58 -4.73 4.42 10.09
C ILE A 58 -4.36 2.95 9.90
N ALA A 59 -5.34 2.07 9.75
CA ALA A 59 -5.09 0.64 9.54
C ALA A 59 -4.20 0.39 8.32
N TYR A 60 -4.47 1.07 7.19
CA TYR A 60 -3.64 0.89 6.00
C TYR A 60 -2.22 1.46 6.17
N ARG A 61 -2.06 2.55 6.92
CA ARG A 61 -0.73 3.08 7.26
C ARG A 61 0.06 2.08 8.10
N GLU A 62 -0.58 1.49 9.10
CA GLU A 62 -0.02 0.44 9.96
C GLU A 62 0.34 -0.80 9.14
N GLU A 63 -0.52 -1.27 8.23
CA GLU A 63 -0.22 -2.39 7.33
C GLU A 63 1.06 -2.16 6.50
N LEU A 64 1.26 -0.95 5.97
CA LEU A 64 2.46 -0.59 5.21
C LEU A 64 3.72 -0.51 6.10
N GLU A 65 3.58 0.04 7.31
CA GLU A 65 4.68 0.17 8.27
C GLU A 65 5.09 -1.19 8.85
N ASP A 66 4.12 -2.04 9.18
CA ASP A 66 4.35 -3.40 9.65
C ASP A 66 5.11 -4.21 8.59
N ALA A 67 4.74 -4.10 7.32
CA ALA A 67 5.45 -4.79 6.25
C ALA A 67 6.94 -4.37 6.18
N TYR A 68 7.24 -3.08 6.42
CA TYR A 68 8.61 -2.58 6.49
C TYR A 68 9.34 -3.07 7.75
N ASN A 69 8.71 -2.97 8.92
CA ASN A 69 9.32 -3.32 10.20
C ASN A 69 9.67 -4.82 10.32
N HIS A 70 8.87 -5.69 9.67
CA HIS A 70 9.15 -7.13 9.60
C HIS A 70 10.20 -7.50 8.55
N PHE A 71 10.60 -6.55 7.69
CA PHE A 71 11.59 -6.80 6.65
C PHE A 71 13.01 -6.53 7.16
N ASN A 72 13.76 -7.61 7.38
CA ASN A 72 15.17 -7.50 7.80
C ASN A 72 16.12 -7.50 6.59
N LEU A 73 16.56 -6.30 6.19
CA LEU A 73 17.55 -6.10 5.12
C LEU A 73 18.95 -6.64 5.45
N GLY A 74 19.32 -6.67 6.73
CA GLY A 74 20.71 -6.87 7.18
C GLY A 74 21.29 -8.27 6.89
N GLU A 75 20.43 -9.26 6.64
CA GLU A 75 20.83 -10.65 6.45
C GLU A 75 20.65 -11.17 5.01
N LEU A 76 20.12 -10.34 4.11
CA LEU A 76 19.62 -10.79 2.82
C LEU A 76 20.37 -10.14 1.65
N PHE A 77 21.14 -10.96 0.93
CA PHE A 77 21.72 -10.59 -0.36
C PHE A 77 20.75 -10.92 -1.49
N PHE A 78 20.07 -9.91 -2.02
CA PHE A 78 19.11 -10.06 -3.11
C PHE A 78 19.72 -10.05 -4.51
N SER A 79 21.00 -9.66 -4.64
CA SER A 79 21.76 -9.67 -5.89
C SER A 79 21.06 -8.97 -7.07
N ILE A 80 20.25 -7.95 -6.78
CA ILE A 80 19.64 -7.12 -7.82
C ILE A 80 20.74 -6.19 -8.38
N PRO A 81 20.99 -6.19 -9.70
CA PRO A 81 22.05 -5.40 -10.34
C PRO A 81 21.66 -3.93 -10.51
N PHE A 82 21.30 -3.25 -9.39
CA PHE A 82 20.82 -1.86 -9.42
C PHE A 82 21.78 -0.91 -10.12
N LYS A 83 23.09 -1.03 -9.85
CA LYS A 83 24.11 -0.17 -10.45
C LYS A 83 24.17 -0.29 -11.97
N GLN A 84 23.97 -1.50 -12.49
CA GLN A 84 23.98 -1.78 -13.93
C GLN A 84 22.68 -1.32 -14.60
N ILE A 85 21.54 -1.41 -13.90
CA ILE A 85 20.25 -0.95 -14.41
C ILE A 85 20.19 0.59 -14.41
N SER A 86 20.51 1.22 -13.28
CA SER A 86 20.59 2.67 -13.16
C SER A 86 21.40 3.05 -11.92
N PRO A 87 22.50 3.82 -12.04
CA PRO A 87 23.32 4.25 -10.90
C PRO A 87 22.51 4.95 -9.81
N ASP A 88 21.44 5.65 -10.20
CA ASP A 88 20.52 6.34 -9.31
C ASP A 88 19.79 5.41 -8.34
N LEU A 89 19.61 4.13 -8.68
CA LEU A 89 18.96 3.12 -7.85
C LEU A 89 19.91 2.50 -6.81
N THR A 90 21.14 2.98 -6.70
CA THR A 90 22.08 2.54 -5.64
C THR A 90 21.81 3.19 -4.27
N VAL A 91 20.95 4.21 -4.23
CA VAL A 91 20.54 4.89 -2.99
C VAL A 91 19.56 4.00 -2.21
N SER A 92 19.78 3.84 -0.90
CA SER A 92 19.00 2.96 -0.02
C SER A 92 17.49 3.18 -0.13
N ASP A 93 17.02 4.43 -0.08
CA ASP A 93 15.59 4.75 -0.15
C ASP A 93 14.94 4.34 -1.49
N LYS A 94 15.70 4.39 -2.58
CA LYS A 94 15.21 3.94 -3.90
C LYS A 94 15.15 2.41 -3.96
N GLN A 95 16.07 1.70 -3.32
CA GLN A 95 16.02 0.24 -3.23
C GLN A 95 14.88 -0.23 -2.33
N ASP A 96 14.66 0.46 -1.20
CA ASP A 96 13.53 0.21 -0.30
C ASP A 96 12.19 0.27 -1.03
N LYS A 97 11.99 1.29 -1.89
CA LYS A 97 10.78 1.36 -2.72
C LYS A 97 10.61 0.15 -3.66
N ILE A 98 11.69 -0.42 -4.17
CA ILE A 98 11.61 -1.65 -4.98
C ILE A 98 11.18 -2.83 -4.13
N TYR A 99 11.72 -2.96 -2.93
CA TYR A 99 11.33 -4.02 -1.99
C TYR A 99 9.87 -3.85 -1.55
N ALA A 100 9.45 -2.64 -1.19
CA ALA A 100 8.07 -2.29 -0.85
C ALA A 100 7.10 -2.52 -2.01
N GLY A 101 7.53 -2.30 -3.26
CA GLY A 101 6.75 -2.56 -4.47
C GLY A 101 6.45 -4.04 -4.70
N LEU A 102 7.23 -4.93 -4.06
CA LEU A 102 6.96 -6.37 -3.99
C LEU A 102 6.34 -6.77 -2.64
N GLY A 103 5.92 -5.81 -1.82
CA GLY A 103 5.37 -6.05 -0.49
C GLY A 103 6.37 -6.66 0.48
N TYR A 104 7.66 -6.35 0.32
CA TYR A 104 8.76 -6.91 1.11
C TYR A 104 8.84 -8.45 1.10
N ASP A 105 8.27 -9.07 0.06
CA ASP A 105 8.29 -10.52 -0.14
C ASP A 105 9.71 -10.99 -0.52
N VAL A 106 10.40 -11.59 0.45
CA VAL A 106 11.80 -12.01 0.34
C VAL A 106 12.03 -12.93 -0.86
N GLU A 107 11.12 -13.85 -1.14
CA GLU A 107 11.31 -14.77 -2.28
C GLU A 107 11.08 -14.06 -3.60
N ALA A 108 10.04 -13.21 -3.70
CA ALA A 108 9.82 -12.43 -4.92
C ALA A 108 10.99 -11.48 -5.22
N ILE A 109 11.59 -10.86 -4.20
CA ILE A 109 12.76 -9.99 -4.36
C ILE A 109 13.98 -10.80 -4.83
N LYS A 110 14.22 -11.99 -4.27
CA LYS A 110 15.28 -12.89 -4.75
C LYS A 110 15.04 -13.35 -6.19
N GLN A 111 13.80 -13.69 -6.54
CA GLN A 111 13.42 -14.06 -7.90
C GLN A 111 13.67 -12.91 -8.88
N LEU A 112 13.37 -11.67 -8.49
CA LEU A 112 13.67 -10.48 -9.29
C LEU A 112 15.16 -10.34 -9.55
N GLY A 113 16.01 -10.53 -8.54
CA GLY A 113 17.47 -10.54 -8.71
C GLY A 113 17.94 -11.62 -9.68
N ARG A 114 17.46 -12.86 -9.53
CA ARG A 114 17.78 -13.97 -10.44
C ARG A 114 17.28 -13.73 -11.86
N LEU A 115 16.11 -13.12 -12.01
CA LEU A 115 15.52 -12.74 -13.28
C LEU A 115 16.41 -11.74 -14.03
N PHE A 116 16.86 -10.68 -13.36
CA PHE A 116 17.74 -9.68 -13.99
C PHE A 116 19.15 -10.19 -14.29
N ASN A 117 19.65 -11.17 -13.54
CA ASN A 117 20.95 -11.80 -13.84
C ASN A 117 20.96 -12.61 -15.15
N LYS A 118 19.79 -12.84 -15.78
CA LYS A 118 19.67 -13.46 -17.10
C LYS A 118 19.68 -12.45 -18.25
N LEU A 119 19.63 -11.15 -17.94
CA LEU A 119 19.68 -10.07 -18.90
C LEU A 119 21.13 -9.66 -19.18
N ASP A 120 21.36 -9.06 -20.34
CA ASP A 120 22.66 -8.47 -20.65
C ASP A 120 22.65 -7.00 -20.24
N LEU A 121 23.09 -6.72 -19.01
CA LEU A 121 23.08 -5.38 -18.43
C LEU A 121 24.43 -4.66 -18.53
N ASN A 122 25.42 -5.25 -19.19
CA ASN A 122 26.78 -4.68 -19.30
C ASN A 122 26.95 -3.77 -20.52
N ILE A 123 25.98 -3.76 -21.43
CA ILE A 123 25.97 -2.87 -22.60
C ILE A 123 25.38 -1.50 -22.18
N PRO A 124 26.00 -0.37 -22.57
CA PRO A 124 25.53 0.97 -22.19
C PRO A 124 24.05 1.25 -22.55
N HIS A 125 23.37 1.96 -21.64
CA HIS A 125 21.93 2.19 -21.61
C HIS A 125 21.33 2.71 -22.94
N PHE A 126 22.05 3.57 -23.66
CA PHE A 126 21.57 4.23 -24.89
C PHE A 126 21.38 3.30 -26.10
N ILE A 127 21.83 2.04 -26.01
CA ILE A 127 21.67 1.02 -27.07
C ILE A 127 21.01 -0.26 -26.49
N ASN A 128 20.80 -0.33 -25.17
CA ASN A 128 20.49 -1.58 -24.50
C ASN A 128 19.04 -1.70 -24.06
N THR A 129 18.25 -2.37 -24.90
CA THR A 129 16.85 -2.72 -24.65
C THR A 129 16.64 -3.46 -23.32
N ASP A 130 17.61 -4.24 -22.83
CA ASP A 130 17.47 -4.97 -21.56
C ASP A 130 17.51 -4.04 -20.35
N VAL A 131 18.41 -3.06 -20.36
CA VAL A 131 18.53 -2.08 -19.29
C VAL A 131 17.26 -1.23 -19.23
N ASP A 132 16.74 -0.79 -20.38
CA ASP A 132 15.49 -0.03 -20.46
C ASP A 132 14.32 -0.81 -19.85
N ILE A 133 14.16 -2.09 -20.21
CA ILE A 133 13.06 -2.93 -19.76
C ILE A 133 13.19 -3.29 -18.28
N ALA A 134 14.40 -3.58 -17.81
CA ALA A 134 14.66 -3.79 -16.39
C ALA A 134 14.35 -2.52 -15.58
N TYR A 135 14.77 -1.37 -16.09
CA TYR A 135 14.46 -0.08 -15.48
C TYR A 135 12.95 0.19 -15.44
N SER A 136 12.22 -0.08 -16.53
CA SER A 136 10.76 0.08 -16.57
C SER A 136 10.04 -0.79 -15.53
N LEU A 137 10.51 -2.03 -15.31
CA LEU A 137 9.96 -2.88 -14.26
C LEU A 137 10.19 -2.28 -12.87
N LEU A 138 11.40 -1.81 -12.60
CA LEU A 138 11.71 -1.13 -11.34
C LEU A 138 10.90 0.18 -11.17
N ALA A 139 10.69 0.93 -12.25
CA ALA A 139 9.86 2.13 -12.24
C ALA A 139 8.39 1.83 -11.89
N ILE A 140 7.83 0.72 -12.40
CA ILE A 140 6.47 0.28 -12.01
C ILE A 140 6.39 0.00 -10.52
N LEU A 141 7.35 -0.74 -9.95
CA LEU A 141 7.39 -1.03 -8.52
C LEU A 141 7.48 0.25 -7.69
N ASN A 142 8.31 1.20 -8.11
CA ASN A 142 8.41 2.52 -7.47
C ASN A 142 7.08 3.29 -7.53
N ASN A 143 6.42 3.34 -8.69
CA ASN A 143 5.16 4.06 -8.87
C ASN A 143 4.06 3.53 -7.96
N ILE A 144 3.96 2.19 -7.82
CA ILE A 144 3.00 1.54 -6.91
C ILE A 144 3.18 2.03 -5.48
N VAL A 145 4.43 2.16 -5.01
CA VAL A 145 4.75 2.63 -3.66
C VAL A 145 4.52 4.13 -3.53
N ASP A 146 4.90 4.91 -4.53
CA ASP A 146 4.75 6.36 -4.51
C ASP A 146 3.29 6.77 -4.50
N TYR A 147 2.41 6.08 -5.23
CA TYR A 147 0.97 6.31 -5.12
C TYR A 147 0.46 6.00 -3.72
N ALA A 148 0.85 4.87 -3.11
CA ALA A 148 0.38 4.50 -1.77
C ALA A 148 0.84 5.51 -0.71
N LYS A 149 2.12 5.90 -0.74
CA LYS A 149 2.69 6.92 0.16
C LYS A 149 1.99 8.26 -0.05
N THR A 150 1.74 8.67 -1.30
CA THR A 150 1.06 9.94 -1.59
C THR A 150 -0.37 9.94 -1.07
N VAL A 151 -1.14 8.86 -1.31
CA VAL A 151 -2.52 8.75 -0.82
C VAL A 151 -2.58 8.87 0.70
N ILE A 152 -1.74 8.14 1.43
CA ILE A 152 -1.87 8.01 2.89
C ILE A 152 -1.13 9.08 3.69
N ASN A 153 0.00 9.57 3.20
CA ASN A 153 0.82 10.53 3.94
C ASN A 153 0.58 11.97 3.49
N TYR A 154 0.04 12.18 2.29
CA TYR A 154 -0.18 13.52 1.75
C TYR A 154 -1.66 13.83 1.53
N TYR A 155 -2.39 13.01 0.76
CA TYR A 155 -3.80 13.30 0.48
C TYR A 155 -4.70 13.04 1.69
N LEU A 156 -4.48 11.95 2.41
CA LEU A 156 -5.22 11.56 3.62
C LEU A 156 -4.35 11.72 4.88
N SER A 157 -3.53 12.77 4.92
CA SER A 157 -2.79 13.15 6.13
C SER A 157 -3.75 13.46 7.29
N ASP A 158 -3.24 13.44 8.52
CA ASP A 158 -4.07 13.73 9.69
C ASP A 158 -4.68 15.14 9.63
N GLU A 159 -3.94 16.12 9.10
CA GLU A 159 -4.44 17.47 8.84
C GLU A 159 -5.57 17.47 7.81
N ASN A 160 -5.40 16.76 6.69
CA ASN A 160 -6.43 16.69 5.65
C ASN A 160 -7.67 15.93 6.13
N LEU A 161 -7.52 14.89 6.96
CA LEU A 161 -8.65 14.23 7.60
C LEU A 161 -9.46 15.20 8.48
N ILE A 162 -8.80 16.10 9.22
CA ILE A 162 -9.50 17.14 9.99
C ILE A 162 -10.27 18.09 9.06
N GLN A 163 -9.68 18.46 7.91
CA GLN A 163 -10.36 19.30 6.90
C GLN A 163 -11.55 18.58 6.27
N ILE A 164 -11.41 17.29 5.93
CA ILE A 164 -12.48 16.45 5.40
C ILE A 164 -13.66 16.42 6.38
N LYS A 165 -13.38 16.17 7.67
CA LYS A 165 -14.43 16.18 8.72
C LYS A 165 -15.16 17.52 8.77
N SER A 166 -14.43 18.62 8.65
CA SER A 166 -14.99 19.96 8.82
C SER A 166 -15.81 20.38 7.59
N ASN A 167 -15.29 20.13 6.39
CA ASN A 167 -15.73 20.80 5.16
C ASN A 167 -16.59 19.92 4.24
N LYS A 168 -16.53 18.59 4.39
CA LYS A 168 -17.23 17.66 3.47
C LYS A 168 -18.51 17.13 4.10
N ASP A 169 -19.46 16.75 3.25
CA ASP A 169 -20.69 16.06 3.67
C ASP A 169 -20.48 14.54 3.76
N GLU A 170 -21.48 13.82 4.26
CA GLU A 170 -21.44 12.36 4.40
C GLU A 170 -21.17 11.66 3.07
N ALA A 171 -21.80 12.11 1.98
CA ALA A 171 -21.68 11.50 0.67
C ALA A 171 -20.25 11.57 0.16
N ARG A 172 -19.62 12.75 0.25
CA ARG A 172 -18.24 12.96 -0.19
C ARG A 172 -17.24 12.17 0.65
N ILE A 173 -17.44 12.09 1.96
CA ILE A 173 -16.57 11.29 2.85
C ILE A 173 -16.68 9.79 2.49
N THR A 174 -17.89 9.32 2.21
CA THR A 174 -18.14 7.93 1.81
C THR A 174 -17.53 7.61 0.45
N GLU A 175 -17.53 8.58 -0.47
CA GLU A 175 -16.87 8.45 -1.78
C GLU A 175 -15.35 8.35 -1.64
N ILE A 176 -14.73 9.19 -0.80
CA ILE A 176 -13.29 9.09 -0.48
C ILE A 176 -12.97 7.72 0.10
N TYR A 177 -13.77 7.24 1.05
CA TYR A 177 -13.62 5.90 1.62
C TYR A 177 -13.66 4.82 0.54
N THR A 178 -14.64 4.88 -0.36
CA THR A 178 -14.84 3.88 -1.41
C THR A 178 -13.65 3.86 -2.37
N HIS A 179 -13.14 5.02 -2.76
CA HIS A 179 -11.93 5.11 -3.59
C HIS A 179 -10.67 4.65 -2.87
N LEU A 180 -10.56 4.85 -1.55
CA LEU A 180 -9.46 4.30 -0.78
C LEU A 180 -9.48 2.76 -0.80
N GLU A 181 -10.64 2.14 -0.58
CA GLU A 181 -10.76 0.67 -0.66
C GLU A 181 -10.40 0.16 -2.05
N GLU A 182 -10.94 0.79 -3.09
CA GLU A 182 -10.65 0.44 -4.49
C GLU A 182 -9.14 0.56 -4.80
N PHE A 183 -8.50 1.63 -4.32
CA PHE A 183 -7.06 1.83 -4.46
C PHE A 183 -6.26 0.68 -3.83
N ILE A 184 -6.62 0.28 -2.61
CA ILE A 184 -5.92 -0.77 -1.87
C ILE A 184 -6.10 -2.11 -2.58
N ASP A 185 -7.33 -2.47 -2.96
CA ASP A 185 -7.63 -3.71 -3.68
C ASP A 185 -6.86 -3.80 -5.01
N ILE A 186 -6.81 -2.71 -5.78
CA ILE A 186 -6.06 -2.68 -7.05
C ILE A 186 -4.57 -2.87 -6.78
N ARG A 187 -4.03 -2.19 -5.77
CA ARG A 187 -2.61 -2.29 -5.43
C ARG A 187 -2.22 -3.71 -5.04
N GLU A 188 -2.96 -4.33 -4.13
CA GLU A 188 -2.68 -5.69 -3.66
C GLU A 188 -2.73 -6.70 -4.81
N ASN A 189 -3.78 -6.61 -5.64
CA ASN A 189 -3.91 -7.45 -6.83
C ASN A 189 -2.78 -7.21 -7.84
N CYS A 190 -2.38 -5.96 -8.05
CA CYS A 190 -1.29 -5.61 -8.95
C CYS A 190 0.05 -6.20 -8.48
N ILE A 191 0.39 -6.01 -7.20
CA ILE A 191 1.60 -6.58 -6.59
C ILE A 191 1.59 -8.11 -6.70
N SER A 192 0.47 -8.76 -6.36
CA SER A 192 0.32 -10.21 -6.47
C SER A 192 0.59 -10.72 -7.90
N LYS A 193 0.02 -10.05 -8.91
CA LYS A 193 0.25 -10.39 -10.33
C LYS A 193 1.70 -10.19 -10.75
N ILE A 194 2.34 -9.08 -10.36
CA ILE A 194 3.76 -8.84 -10.65
C ILE A 194 4.61 -9.96 -10.05
N LYS A 195 4.39 -10.32 -8.78
CA LYS A 195 5.11 -11.42 -8.13
C LYS A 195 4.93 -12.75 -8.86
N SER A 196 3.70 -13.09 -9.24
CA SER A 196 3.41 -14.31 -9.99
C SER A 196 4.09 -14.33 -11.35
N GLN A 197 4.13 -13.19 -12.05
CA GLN A 197 4.80 -13.09 -13.35
C GLN A 197 6.32 -13.19 -13.17
N ILE A 198 6.92 -12.51 -12.19
CA ILE A 198 8.35 -12.67 -11.85
C ILE A 198 8.70 -14.13 -11.60
N ALA A 199 7.94 -14.83 -10.75
CA ALA A 199 8.15 -16.25 -10.46
C ALA A 199 8.06 -17.12 -11.72
N SER A 200 7.08 -16.86 -12.58
CA SER A 200 6.92 -17.57 -13.86
C SER A 200 8.11 -17.34 -14.80
N LEU A 201 8.56 -16.09 -14.93
CA LEU A 201 9.69 -15.74 -15.80
C LEU A 201 11.02 -16.27 -15.26
N GLU A 202 11.17 -16.38 -13.95
CA GLU A 202 12.37 -16.94 -13.32
C GLU A 202 12.59 -18.41 -13.71
N SER A 203 11.55 -19.16 -14.05
CA SER A 203 11.68 -20.53 -14.58
C SER A 203 12.16 -20.61 -16.04
N ARG A 204 12.15 -19.50 -16.79
CA ARG A 204 12.51 -19.49 -18.22
C ARG A 204 14.02 -19.58 -18.44
N ILE A 205 14.42 -20.29 -19.49
CA ILE A 205 15.83 -20.60 -19.77
C ILE A 205 16.51 -19.50 -20.60
N THR A 206 15.84 -18.99 -21.63
CA THR A 206 16.47 -18.06 -22.59
C THR A 206 16.28 -16.61 -22.20
N ARG A 207 17.29 -15.79 -22.44
CA ARG A 207 17.25 -14.33 -22.26
C ARG A 207 16.08 -13.70 -23.01
N GLU A 208 15.84 -14.12 -24.26
CA GLU A 208 14.79 -13.57 -25.12
C GLU A 208 13.39 -13.82 -24.54
N SER A 209 13.19 -15.02 -23.97
CA SER A 209 11.90 -15.38 -23.35
C SER A 209 11.67 -14.62 -22.04
N VAL A 210 12.73 -14.37 -21.27
CA VAL A 210 12.69 -13.51 -20.07
C VAL A 210 12.38 -12.08 -20.48
N LEU A 211 13.12 -11.52 -21.43
CA LEU A 211 12.98 -10.15 -21.92
C LEU A 211 11.57 -9.90 -22.47
N SER A 212 11.07 -10.80 -23.32
CA SER A 212 9.70 -10.72 -23.84
C SER A 212 8.64 -10.78 -22.74
N GLY A 213 8.91 -11.53 -21.66
CA GLY A 213 8.02 -11.60 -20.50
C GLY A 213 8.01 -10.29 -19.70
N ILE A 214 9.18 -9.71 -19.47
CA ILE A 214 9.26 -8.42 -18.77
C ILE A 214 8.60 -7.32 -19.61
N LYS A 215 8.77 -7.34 -20.95
CA LYS A 215 8.02 -6.44 -21.86
C LYS A 215 6.51 -6.50 -21.65
N GLN A 216 5.96 -7.68 -21.41
CA GLN A 216 4.51 -7.84 -21.14
C GLN A 216 4.13 -7.28 -19.76
N ILE A 217 4.99 -7.40 -18.75
CA ILE A 217 4.77 -6.78 -17.44
C ILE A 217 4.72 -5.25 -17.57
N VAL A 218 5.67 -4.68 -18.31
CA VAL A 218 5.87 -3.22 -18.39
C VAL A 218 5.06 -2.54 -19.49
N ASP A 219 4.24 -3.30 -20.21
CA ASP A 219 3.34 -2.76 -21.22
C ASP A 219 2.24 -1.92 -20.56
N ASN A 220 2.16 -0.65 -20.93
CA ASN A 220 1.15 0.29 -20.43
C ASN A 220 -0.27 -0.12 -20.82
N GLU A 221 -0.44 -0.81 -21.95
CA GLU A 221 -1.74 -1.35 -22.38
C GLU A 221 -2.01 -2.74 -21.79
N GLY A 222 -0.98 -3.34 -21.19
CA GLY A 222 -1.06 -4.59 -20.44
C GLY A 222 -1.86 -4.46 -19.15
N GLU A 223 -2.20 -5.59 -18.56
CA GLU A 223 -3.00 -5.66 -17.33
C GLU A 223 -2.36 -4.89 -16.17
N ILE A 224 -1.04 -5.05 -15.98
CA ILE A 224 -0.28 -4.37 -14.92
C ILE A 224 -0.18 -2.86 -15.20
N GLY A 225 0.15 -2.47 -16.44
CA GLY A 225 0.21 -1.06 -16.83
C GLY A 225 -1.12 -0.32 -16.63
N LYS A 226 -2.23 -0.96 -16.99
CA LYS A 226 -3.60 -0.44 -16.73
C LYS A 226 -3.91 -0.33 -15.25
N ALA A 227 -3.55 -1.32 -14.45
CA ALA A 227 -3.76 -1.30 -13.00
C ALA A 227 -2.98 -0.14 -12.33
N VAL A 228 -1.71 0.04 -12.68
CA VAL A 228 -0.87 1.13 -12.17
C VAL A 228 -1.42 2.49 -12.59
N SER A 229 -1.87 2.63 -13.84
CA SER A 229 -2.49 3.85 -14.33
C SER A 229 -3.81 4.16 -13.59
N LEU A 230 -4.63 3.14 -13.33
CA LEU A 230 -5.86 3.28 -12.56
C LEU A 230 -5.59 3.68 -11.09
N MET A 231 -4.57 3.13 -10.46
CA MET A 231 -4.11 3.58 -9.13
C MET A 231 -3.79 5.08 -9.13
N GLY A 232 -3.08 5.56 -10.16
CA GLY A 232 -2.78 6.99 -10.32
C GLY A 232 -4.03 7.84 -10.46
N ILE A 233 -5.01 7.39 -11.27
CA ILE A 233 -6.31 8.07 -11.45
C ILE A 233 -7.05 8.15 -10.12
N ILE A 234 -7.17 7.03 -9.39
CA ILE A 234 -7.88 6.98 -8.11
C ILE A 234 -7.18 7.84 -7.07
N ALA A 235 -5.85 7.85 -7.02
CA ALA A 235 -5.10 8.71 -6.12
C ALA A 235 -5.41 10.21 -6.36
N VAL A 236 -5.46 10.64 -7.63
CA VAL A 236 -5.85 12.02 -7.99
C VAL A 236 -7.32 12.29 -7.64
N THR A 237 -8.20 11.32 -7.85
CA THR A 237 -9.61 11.44 -7.45
C THR A 237 -9.72 11.65 -5.94
N ILE A 238 -9.07 10.82 -5.11
CA ILE A 238 -9.02 10.98 -3.65
C ILE A 238 -8.55 12.40 -3.28
N TRP A 239 -7.48 12.88 -3.89
CA TRP A 239 -6.98 14.24 -3.66
C TRP A 239 -8.01 15.32 -3.99
N SER A 240 -8.70 15.21 -5.13
CA SER A 240 -9.70 16.19 -5.56
C SER A 240 -10.94 16.24 -4.66
N LEU A 241 -11.24 15.12 -3.98
CA LEU A 241 -12.38 14.99 -3.08
C LEU A 241 -12.04 15.43 -1.64
N SER A 242 -10.78 15.27 -1.24
CA SER A 242 -10.23 15.63 0.08
C SER A 242 -10.33 17.14 0.35
#